data_AF-A0AB38X312-F1
#
_entry.id   AF-A0AB38X312-F1
#
_cell.length_a   1.000
_cell.length_b   1.000
_cell.length_c   1.000
_cell.angle_alpha   90.00
_cell.angle_beta   90.00
_cell.angle_gamma   90.00
#
_symmetry.space_group_name_H-M   'P 1'
#
loop_
_entity.id
_entity.type
_entity.pdbx_description
1 polymer ?
#
loop_
_entity_poly.entity_id
_entity_poly.type
_entity_poly.pdbx_seq_one_letter_code
_entity_poly.pdbx_strand_id
1 'polypeptide(L)'
;MDIGAREKTKSGYKPIYIKKNKLLSISAMNIRGKYPHFKTYVAVTLGDIHYAKINKVIYMKKFIRYTTANFTPVKTLRAPIRTQLLRQGTGFVMSSTHINQPTYSSALFVTLDNYIQTYSQARMTKINDKWMNADVDSDFAKLKPTDSVKVTKLVKTGTAYKIDYARPLKSFSDKKIGPHHYRLTIKQLGRQYQNYTPIDDTYDTAASWTNFTINTKPYFSGFADWGLD
;
A
#
# COMPACT_ATOMS: atom_id res chain seq x y z
N MET A 1 -11.16 -13.90 16.87
CA MET A 1 -11.75 -14.44 15.63
C MET A 1 -10.65 -15.08 14.78
N ASP A 2 -10.85 -16.29 14.28
CA ASP A 2 -9.93 -16.93 13.33
C ASP A 2 -10.30 -16.55 11.89
N ILE A 3 -9.34 -15.95 11.18
CA ILE A 3 -9.47 -15.45 9.80
C ILE A 3 -8.78 -16.35 8.77
N GLY A 4 -8.28 -17.53 9.15
CA GLY A 4 -7.50 -18.39 8.26
C GLY A 4 -6.05 -17.92 8.06
N ALA A 5 -5.56 -16.98 8.87
CA ALA A 5 -4.16 -16.57 8.86
C ALA A 5 -3.33 -17.44 9.80
N ARG A 6 -2.13 -17.84 9.36
CA ARG A 6 -1.18 -18.60 10.18
C ARG A 6 0.21 -17.96 10.12
N GLU A 7 0.88 -17.88 11.26
CA GLU A 7 2.24 -17.35 11.38
C GLU A 7 3.26 -18.48 11.41
N LYS A 8 4.36 -18.31 10.67
CA LYS A 8 5.52 -19.20 10.69
C LYS A 8 6.26 -19.09 12.02
N THR A 9 6.49 -20.24 12.64
CA THR A 9 7.23 -20.42 13.90
C THR A 9 8.37 -21.42 13.69
N LYS A 10 9.20 -21.64 14.70
CA LYS A 10 10.27 -22.66 14.65
C LYS A 10 9.72 -24.08 14.40
N SER A 11 8.52 -24.37 14.89
CA SER A 11 7.89 -25.70 14.86
C SER A 11 6.79 -25.84 13.78
N GLY A 12 6.81 -25.00 12.74
CA GLY A 12 5.77 -24.98 11.70
C GLY A 12 4.86 -23.75 11.80
N TYR A 13 3.57 -23.90 11.53
CA TYR A 13 2.62 -22.77 11.44
C TYR A 13 1.61 -22.77 12.59
N LYS A 14 1.37 -21.60 13.19
CA LYS A 14 0.36 -21.41 14.25
C LYS A 14 -0.77 -20.49 13.80
N PRO A 15 -2.04 -20.77 14.14
CA PRO A 15 -3.15 -19.86 13.85
C PRO A 15 -2.98 -18.49 14.49
N ILE A 16 -3.33 -17.44 13.74
CA ILE A 16 -3.39 -16.07 14.23
C ILE A 16 -4.83 -15.75 14.60
N TYR A 17 -5.08 -15.54 15.89
CA TYR A 17 -6.38 -15.11 16.38
C TYR A 17 -6.46 -13.58 16.43
N ILE A 18 -7.43 -13.03 15.72
CA ILE A 18 -7.66 -11.59 15.67
C ILE A 18 -8.40 -11.14 16.92
N LYS A 19 -7.78 -10.18 17.63
CA LYS A 19 -8.35 -9.49 18.79
C LYS A 19 -9.37 -8.43 18.34
N LYS A 20 -10.28 -8.03 19.23
CA LYS A 20 -11.23 -6.92 19.01
C LYS A 20 -10.46 -5.64 18.65
N ASN A 21 -11.09 -4.76 17.87
CA ASN A 21 -10.54 -3.46 17.42
C ASN A 21 -9.27 -3.56 16.57
N LYS A 22 -9.06 -4.68 15.86
CA LYS A 22 -8.02 -4.80 14.84
C LYS A 22 -8.58 -4.44 13.48
N LEU A 23 -7.86 -3.56 12.77
CA LEU A 23 -8.13 -3.24 11.38
C LEU A 23 -7.74 -4.44 10.51
N LEU A 24 -8.60 -4.76 9.54
CA LEU A 24 -8.42 -5.85 8.57
C LEU A 24 -8.79 -5.32 7.18
N SER A 25 -8.21 -5.91 6.15
CA SER A 25 -8.60 -5.65 4.75
C SER A 25 -9.51 -6.79 4.26
N ILE A 26 -10.49 -6.47 3.42
CA ILE A 26 -11.33 -7.46 2.74
C ILE A 26 -10.60 -7.87 1.46
N SER A 27 -10.26 -9.14 1.32
CA SER A 27 -9.59 -9.66 0.13
C SER A 27 -10.53 -10.37 -0.84
N ALA A 28 -11.70 -10.80 -0.37
CA ALA A 28 -12.74 -11.35 -1.23
C ALA A 28 -14.11 -11.26 -0.55
N MET A 29 -15.15 -11.13 -1.36
CA MET A 29 -16.55 -11.22 -0.93
C MET A 29 -17.24 -12.38 -1.64
N ASN A 30 -18.17 -13.01 -0.94
CA ASN A 30 -19.01 -14.08 -1.47
C ASN A 30 -20.42 -13.92 -0.92
N ILE A 31 -21.41 -13.85 -1.81
CA ILE A 31 -22.83 -13.79 -1.45
C ILE A 31 -23.40 -15.20 -1.57
N ARG A 32 -24.00 -15.72 -0.51
CA ARG A 32 -24.58 -17.06 -0.45
C ARG A 32 -26.06 -17.00 -0.10
N GLY A 33 -26.84 -17.95 -0.59
CA GLY A 33 -28.28 -18.07 -0.32
C GLY A 33 -29.13 -17.84 -1.56
N LYS A 34 -30.45 -17.81 -1.36
CA LYS A 34 -31.45 -17.54 -2.40
C LYS A 34 -32.22 -16.28 -2.04
N TYR A 35 -32.74 -15.58 -3.04
CA TYR A 35 -33.62 -14.43 -2.83
C TYR A 35 -34.82 -14.81 -1.95
N PRO A 36 -35.25 -13.94 -1.00
CA PRO A 36 -34.68 -12.63 -0.65
C PRO A 36 -33.58 -12.69 0.44
N HIS A 37 -33.17 -13.88 0.89
CA HIS A 37 -32.33 -14.10 2.08
C HIS A 37 -30.84 -14.32 1.75
N PHE A 38 -30.24 -13.38 1.02
CA PHE A 38 -28.81 -13.39 0.77
C PHE A 38 -28.01 -13.14 2.05
N LYS A 39 -26.88 -13.83 2.18
CA LYS A 39 -25.91 -13.68 3.28
C LYS A 39 -24.55 -13.34 2.68
N THR A 40 -23.95 -12.26 3.17
CA THR A 40 -22.61 -11.85 2.76
C THR A 40 -21.55 -12.54 3.62
N TYR A 41 -20.53 -13.07 2.97
CA TYR A 41 -19.34 -13.63 3.58
C TYR A 41 -18.11 -12.91 3.04
N VAL A 42 -17.14 -12.67 3.93
CA VAL A 42 -15.89 -11.99 3.62
C VAL A 42 -14.71 -12.89 3.93
N ALA A 43 -13.71 -12.91 3.06
CA ALA A 43 -12.36 -13.29 3.41
C ALA A 43 -11.59 -12.03 3.77
N VAL A 44 -10.79 -12.09 4.83
CA VAL A 44 -10.07 -10.92 5.34
C VAL A 44 -8.59 -11.24 5.54
N THR A 45 -7.75 -10.23 5.36
CA THR A 45 -6.31 -10.29 5.63
C THR A 45 -5.95 -9.26 6.70
N LEU A 46 -4.70 -9.27 7.15
CA LEU A 46 -4.18 -8.20 8.00
C LEU A 46 -4.02 -6.86 7.25
N GLY A 47 -4.27 -6.85 5.93
CA GLY A 47 -4.01 -5.73 5.03
C GLY A 47 -2.53 -5.41 4.91
N ASP A 48 -2.26 -4.15 4.58
CA ASP A 48 -0.93 -3.64 4.25
C ASP A 48 -0.08 -3.41 5.51
N ILE A 49 0.42 -4.50 6.08
CA ILE A 49 1.24 -4.51 7.29
C ILE A 49 2.73 -4.62 6.95
N HIS A 50 3.58 -4.34 7.93
CA HIS A 50 5.02 -4.37 7.78
C HIS A 50 5.57 -5.70 7.23
N TYR A 51 6.57 -5.60 6.34
CA TYR A 51 7.13 -6.71 5.56
C TYR A 51 7.59 -7.89 6.44
N ALA A 52 8.20 -7.59 7.60
CA ALA A 52 8.74 -8.63 8.48
C ALA A 52 7.63 -9.49 9.09
N LYS A 53 6.41 -8.95 9.17
CA LYS A 53 5.22 -9.67 9.63
C LYS A 53 4.57 -10.39 8.46
N ILE A 54 4.31 -9.72 7.34
CA ILE A 54 3.62 -10.34 6.20
C ILE A 54 4.41 -11.53 5.61
N ASN A 55 5.74 -11.46 5.59
CA ASN A 55 6.61 -12.54 5.10
C ASN A 55 6.62 -13.79 6.00
N LYS A 56 5.99 -13.71 7.18
CA LYS A 56 5.80 -14.86 8.08
C LYS A 56 4.37 -15.37 8.08
N VAL A 57 3.44 -14.69 7.39
CA VAL A 57 2.03 -15.04 7.41
C VAL A 57 1.66 -15.77 6.12
N ILE A 58 0.99 -16.90 6.28
CA ILE A 58 0.26 -17.55 5.19
C ILE A 58 -1.23 -17.38 5.43
N TYR A 59 -1.98 -17.14 4.35
CA TYR A 59 -3.44 -17.01 4.38
C TYR A 59 -4.07 -18.24 3.72
N MET A 60 -4.82 -18.99 4.50
CA MET A 60 -5.75 -20.00 4.00
C MET A 60 -7.09 -19.32 3.85
N LYS A 61 -7.59 -19.18 2.61
CA LYS A 61 -8.80 -18.42 2.30
C LYS A 61 -9.98 -18.95 3.12
N LYS A 62 -10.42 -18.19 4.12
CA LYS A 62 -11.52 -18.53 5.02
C LYS A 62 -12.62 -17.48 4.94
N PHE A 63 -13.80 -17.89 4.53
CA PHE A 63 -14.98 -17.03 4.45
C PHE A 63 -15.70 -16.99 5.79
N ILE A 64 -15.85 -15.79 6.35
CA ILE A 64 -16.53 -15.50 7.60
C ILE A 64 -17.80 -14.73 7.28
N ARG A 65 -18.92 -15.06 7.95
CA ARG A 65 -20.17 -14.32 7.77
C ARG A 65 -19.97 -12.86 8.19
N TYR A 66 -20.25 -11.94 7.27
CA TYR A 66 -20.20 -10.51 7.55
C TYR A 66 -21.45 -10.12 8.36
N THR A 67 -21.22 -9.64 9.58
CA THR A 67 -22.26 -9.12 10.47
C THR A 67 -21.72 -7.90 11.20
N THR A 68 -22.60 -6.96 11.57
CA THR A 68 -22.23 -5.77 12.34
C THR A 68 -21.78 -6.09 13.77
N ALA A 69 -22.11 -7.28 14.28
CA ALA A 69 -21.62 -7.77 15.56
C ALA A 69 -20.11 -8.11 15.54
N ASN A 70 -19.62 -8.60 14.40
CA ASN A 70 -18.21 -9.01 14.23
C ASN A 70 -17.35 -7.94 13.56
N PHE A 71 -17.96 -7.07 12.75
CA PHE A 71 -17.26 -6.09 11.94
C PHE A 71 -17.90 -4.71 12.06
N THR A 72 -17.05 -3.70 12.17
CA THR A 72 -17.45 -2.30 12.01
C THR A 72 -16.79 -1.79 10.73
N PRO A 73 -17.55 -1.35 9.72
CA PRO A 73 -16.96 -0.84 8.49
C PRO A 73 -16.20 0.46 8.79
N VAL A 74 -14.94 0.51 8.35
CA VAL A 74 -14.14 1.73 8.42
C VAL A 74 -14.46 2.58 7.20
N LYS A 75 -15.44 3.47 7.35
CA LYS A 75 -15.88 4.36 6.26
C LYS A 75 -14.78 5.29 5.76
N THR A 76 -13.88 5.71 6.66
CA THR A 76 -12.75 6.57 6.30
C THR A 76 -11.55 6.20 7.16
N LEU A 77 -10.47 5.78 6.51
CA LEU A 77 -9.19 5.69 7.19
C LEU A 77 -8.75 7.09 7.61
N ARG A 78 -8.42 7.30 8.89
CA ARG A 78 -7.92 8.60 9.38
C ARG A 78 -6.67 9.06 8.62
N ALA A 79 -5.92 8.12 8.05
CA ALA A 79 -4.77 8.36 7.20
C ALA A 79 -4.82 7.45 5.97
N PRO A 80 -5.56 7.83 4.91
CA PRO A 80 -5.69 7.02 3.69
C PRO A 80 -4.35 6.78 2.98
N ILE A 81 -3.34 7.63 3.23
CA ILE A 81 -1.96 7.40 2.78
C ILE A 81 -1.37 6.06 3.24
N ARG A 82 -1.99 5.37 4.21
CA ARG A 82 -1.55 4.06 4.70
C ARG A 82 -1.84 2.89 3.76
N THR A 83 -2.47 3.16 2.62
CA THR A 83 -2.78 2.17 1.57
C THR A 83 -2.30 2.67 0.20
N GLN A 84 -1.31 3.57 0.20
CA GLN A 84 -0.82 4.25 -1.01
C GLN A 84 0.69 4.11 -1.08
N LEU A 85 1.19 3.56 -2.20
CA LEU A 85 2.59 3.60 -2.52
C LEU A 85 2.95 4.96 -3.12
N LEU A 86 3.78 5.73 -2.41
CA LEU A 86 4.25 7.05 -2.83
C LEU A 86 5.56 6.91 -3.59
N ARG A 87 5.52 7.01 -4.91
CA ARG A 87 6.67 6.96 -5.81
C ARG A 87 7.28 8.34 -6.01
N GLN A 88 8.59 8.46 -6.00
CA GLN A 88 9.28 9.73 -6.23
C GLN A 88 9.06 10.19 -7.68
N GLY A 89 8.65 11.45 -7.87
CA GLY A 89 8.34 12.02 -9.18
C GLY A 89 7.00 12.75 -9.22
N THR A 90 6.61 13.21 -10.40
CA THR A 90 5.38 14.01 -10.62
C THR A 90 4.31 13.26 -11.39
N GLY A 91 4.55 11.99 -11.73
CA GLY A 91 3.69 11.16 -12.55
C GLY A 91 4.46 10.00 -13.16
N PHE A 92 3.80 9.26 -14.05
CA PHE A 92 4.44 8.18 -14.77
C PHE A 92 5.32 8.69 -15.90
N VAL A 93 6.50 8.08 -16.04
CA VAL A 93 7.45 8.40 -17.10
C VAL A 93 7.79 7.10 -17.82
N MET A 94 7.45 7.01 -19.09
CA MET A 94 7.69 5.82 -19.91
C MET A 94 9.18 5.60 -20.16
N SER A 95 9.61 4.35 -20.17
CA SER A 95 10.98 3.96 -20.48
C SER A 95 11.24 4.12 -21.98
N SER A 96 12.34 4.79 -22.33
CA SER A 96 12.77 4.93 -23.73
C SER A 96 13.25 3.62 -24.36
N THR A 97 13.56 2.61 -23.55
CA THR A 97 14.05 1.29 -24.01
C THR A 97 13.02 0.18 -23.87
N HIS A 98 11.90 0.46 -23.20
CA HIS A 98 10.85 -0.52 -22.93
C HIS A 98 9.50 0.15 -23.14
N ILE A 99 8.94 -0.07 -24.34
CA ILE A 99 7.70 0.55 -24.83
C ILE A 99 6.51 0.39 -23.88
N ASN A 100 6.53 -0.61 -22.99
CA ASN A 100 5.44 -0.93 -22.07
C ASN A 100 5.82 -0.88 -20.58
N GLN A 101 6.79 -0.04 -20.19
CA GLN A 101 7.23 0.04 -18.78
C GLN A 101 7.47 1.48 -18.33
N PRO A 102 6.90 1.93 -17.19
CA PRO A 102 7.35 3.16 -16.56
C PRO A 102 8.75 2.97 -16.00
N THR A 103 9.51 4.05 -15.93
CA THR A 103 10.77 4.09 -15.18
C THR A 103 10.48 3.88 -13.68
N TYR A 104 11.18 2.91 -13.09
CA TYR A 104 11.10 2.70 -11.64
C TYR A 104 11.76 3.88 -10.91
N SER A 105 11.07 4.42 -9.93
CA SER A 105 11.59 5.41 -8.98
C SER A 105 11.77 4.80 -7.61
N SER A 106 12.43 5.52 -6.69
CA SER A 106 12.31 5.19 -5.27
C SER A 106 10.85 5.35 -4.79
N ALA A 107 10.49 4.66 -3.70
CA ALA A 107 9.14 4.72 -3.16
C ALA A 107 9.12 4.73 -1.62
N LEU A 108 8.02 5.23 -1.07
CA LEU A 108 7.70 5.22 0.35
C LEU A 108 6.29 4.66 0.54
N PHE A 109 6.14 3.83 1.56
CA PHE A 109 4.86 3.26 1.95
C PHE A 109 4.67 3.37 3.46
N VAL A 110 3.47 3.78 3.90
CA VAL A 110 3.11 3.80 5.33
C VAL A 110 2.17 2.64 5.59
N THR A 111 2.55 1.70 6.45
CA THR A 111 1.74 0.50 6.70
C THR A 111 0.55 0.79 7.63
N LEU A 112 -0.50 -0.05 7.55
CA LEU A 112 -1.64 -0.02 8.46
C LEU A 112 -1.23 -0.25 9.93
N ASP A 113 -0.16 -1.00 10.15
CA ASP A 113 0.42 -1.24 11.48
C ASP A 113 1.49 -0.22 11.88
N ASN A 114 1.49 0.97 11.28
CA ASN A 114 2.28 2.15 11.68
C ASN A 114 3.79 1.97 11.50
N TYR A 115 4.24 1.52 10.33
CA TYR A 115 5.63 1.62 9.89
C TYR A 115 5.73 2.49 8.65
N ILE A 116 6.86 3.16 8.48
CA ILE A 116 7.29 3.66 7.18
C ILE A 116 8.23 2.61 6.59
N GLN A 117 8.04 2.28 5.32
CA GLN A 117 8.91 1.42 4.54
C GLN A 117 9.39 2.20 3.32
N THR A 118 10.70 2.25 3.10
CA THR A 118 11.28 2.90 1.92
C THR A 118 11.87 1.86 0.99
N TYR A 119 11.84 2.16 -0.30
CA TYR A 119 12.33 1.28 -1.35
C TYR A 119 13.20 2.11 -2.29
N SER A 120 14.44 1.68 -2.48
CA SER A 120 15.33 2.29 -3.48
C SER A 120 14.86 1.90 -4.87
N GLN A 121 15.25 2.69 -5.87
CA GLN A 121 15.00 2.36 -7.27
C GLN A 121 15.42 0.93 -7.63
N ALA A 122 16.63 0.52 -7.22
CA ALA A 122 17.14 -0.84 -7.45
C ALA A 122 16.36 -1.97 -6.72
N ARG A 123 15.56 -1.64 -5.70
CA ARG A 123 14.61 -2.60 -5.09
C ARG A 123 13.33 -2.66 -5.91
N MET A 124 12.83 -1.51 -6.33
CA MET A 124 11.61 -1.38 -7.12
C MET A 124 11.73 -2.07 -8.49
N THR A 125 12.92 -2.15 -9.08
CA THR A 125 13.14 -2.91 -10.32
C THR A 125 13.04 -4.43 -10.16
N LYS A 126 12.92 -4.98 -8.94
CA LYS A 126 12.89 -6.43 -8.69
C LYS A 126 11.49 -7.02 -8.64
N ILE A 127 10.45 -6.20 -8.57
CA ILE A 127 9.08 -6.68 -8.65
C ILE A 127 8.73 -6.81 -10.13
N ASN A 128 8.21 -7.98 -10.52
CA ASN A 128 7.61 -8.18 -11.83
C ASN A 128 6.12 -7.83 -11.74
N ASP A 129 5.84 -6.67 -11.15
CA ASP A 129 4.53 -6.06 -11.32
C ASP A 129 4.59 -5.47 -12.71
N LYS A 130 4.17 -6.28 -13.69
CA LYS A 130 3.63 -5.70 -14.91
C LYS A 130 2.73 -4.54 -14.44
N TRP A 131 2.74 -3.45 -15.18
CA TRP A 131 1.83 -2.34 -15.02
C TRP A 131 2.24 -1.36 -13.91
N MET A 132 1.96 -0.11 -14.20
CA MET A 132 2.10 1.13 -13.45
C MET A 132 1.37 1.13 -12.08
N ASN A 133 1.05 -0.05 -11.53
CA ASN A 133 0.10 -0.33 -10.46
C ASN A 133 0.77 -1.12 -9.35
N ALA A 134 2.01 -0.77 -8.97
CA ALA A 134 2.61 -1.31 -7.74
C ALA A 134 1.69 -0.93 -6.57
N ASP A 135 0.76 -1.82 -6.29
CA ASP A 135 -0.19 -1.76 -5.20
C ASP A 135 0.38 -2.55 -4.03
N VAL A 136 -0.37 -2.56 -2.95
CA VAL A 136 0.12 -3.10 -1.69
C VAL A 136 -0.27 -4.57 -1.50
N ASP A 137 -0.95 -5.17 -2.49
CA ASP A 137 -1.56 -6.50 -2.44
C ASP A 137 -0.77 -7.57 -3.22
N SER A 138 0.25 -7.17 -4.01
CA SER A 138 1.04 -8.02 -4.91
C SER A 138 2.40 -8.53 -4.34
N ASP A 139 3.33 -8.91 -5.23
CA ASP A 139 4.75 -9.15 -4.92
C ASP A 139 5.42 -8.00 -4.15
N PHE A 140 4.92 -6.76 -4.31
CA PHE A 140 5.36 -5.62 -3.51
C PHE A 140 5.19 -5.85 -2.01
N ALA A 141 4.08 -6.46 -1.58
CA ALA A 141 3.80 -6.74 -0.18
C ALA A 141 4.92 -7.59 0.47
N LYS A 142 5.54 -8.48 -0.32
CA LYS A 142 6.64 -9.36 0.11
C LYS A 142 8.02 -8.77 -0.17
N LEU A 143 8.11 -7.68 -0.92
CA LEU A 143 9.38 -7.02 -1.22
C LEU A 143 10.01 -6.48 0.07
N LYS A 144 11.22 -6.96 0.37
CA LYS A 144 11.99 -6.45 1.51
C LYS A 144 12.33 -4.97 1.27
N PRO A 145 11.94 -4.05 2.18
CA PRO A 145 12.24 -2.64 2.03
C PRO A 145 13.75 -2.36 2.16
N THR A 146 14.17 -1.24 1.60
CA THR A 146 15.52 -0.67 1.79
C THR A 146 15.73 -0.26 3.23
N ASP A 147 14.72 0.36 3.84
CA ASP A 147 14.73 0.72 5.24
C ASP A 147 13.30 0.72 5.82
N SER A 148 13.20 0.59 7.14
CA SER A 148 11.93 0.76 7.83
C SER A 148 12.10 1.30 9.24
N VAL A 149 11.13 2.14 9.63
CA VAL A 149 11.04 2.71 10.97
C VAL A 149 9.60 2.68 11.46
N LYS A 150 9.44 2.46 12.77
CA LYS A 150 8.14 2.54 13.43
C LYS A 150 7.70 3.99 13.52
N VAL A 151 6.46 4.26 13.12
CA VAL A 151 5.79 5.54 13.33
C VAL A 151 5.39 5.65 14.80
N THR A 152 5.81 6.73 15.45
CA THR A 152 5.42 7.06 16.83
C THR A 152 4.14 7.88 16.87
N LYS A 153 3.96 8.77 15.89
CA LYS A 153 2.77 9.62 15.77
C LYS A 153 2.45 9.90 14.31
N LEU A 154 1.16 9.83 13.96
CA LEU A 154 0.66 10.29 12.67
C LEU A 154 -0.52 11.22 12.91
N VAL A 155 -0.42 12.45 12.40
CA VAL A 155 -1.48 13.46 12.44
C VAL A 155 -1.84 13.86 11.02
N LYS A 156 -3.14 13.84 10.70
CA LYS A 156 -3.68 14.42 9.47
C LYS A 156 -4.32 15.77 9.78
N THR A 157 -4.02 16.79 8.99
CA THR A 157 -4.63 18.12 9.06
C THR A 157 -4.91 18.59 7.64
N GLY A 158 -6.19 18.67 7.25
CA GLY A 158 -6.59 18.92 5.87
C GLY A 158 -5.99 17.89 4.91
N THR A 159 -5.24 18.35 3.91
CA THR A 159 -4.52 17.51 2.93
C THR A 159 -3.10 17.13 3.37
N ALA A 160 -2.65 17.59 4.55
CA ALA A 160 -1.31 17.32 5.05
C ALA A 160 -1.28 16.22 6.11
N TYR A 161 -0.19 15.46 6.13
CA TYR A 161 0.12 14.42 7.09
C TYR A 161 1.49 14.73 7.72
N LYS A 162 1.56 14.70 9.04
CA LYS A 162 2.81 14.78 9.80
C LYS A 162 3.06 13.42 10.45
N ILE A 163 4.19 12.80 10.11
CA ILE A 163 4.56 11.47 10.57
C ILE A 163 5.86 11.59 11.36
N ASP A 164 5.81 11.25 12.64
CA ASP A 164 6.93 11.29 13.56
C ASP A 164 7.49 9.89 13.80
N TYR A 165 8.81 9.80 13.94
CA TYR A 165 9.54 8.55 14.11
C TYR A 165 10.93 8.80 14.71
N ALA A 166 11.58 7.73 15.19
CA ALA A 166 12.72 7.85 16.10
C ALA A 166 14.11 7.87 15.46
N ARG A 167 14.23 7.36 14.23
CA ARG A 167 15.51 7.16 13.53
C ARG A 167 15.41 7.65 12.09
N PRO A 168 16.48 8.21 11.50
CA PRO A 168 16.42 8.64 10.11
C PRO A 168 16.19 7.44 9.18
N LEU A 169 15.47 7.68 8.09
CA LEU A 169 15.26 6.78 6.97
C LEU A 169 16.40 6.95 5.98
N LYS A 170 17.02 5.84 5.56
CA LYS A 170 18.05 5.87 4.52
C LYS A 170 17.51 6.47 3.23
N SER A 171 18.35 7.31 2.61
CA SER A 171 18.09 7.95 1.31
C SER A 171 16.87 8.87 1.25
N PHE A 172 16.31 9.25 2.40
CA PHE A 172 15.25 10.26 2.51
C PHE A 172 15.78 11.54 3.15
N SER A 173 15.31 12.68 2.67
CA SER A 173 15.64 13.99 3.25
C SER A 173 14.75 14.25 4.46
N ASP A 174 15.00 13.51 5.54
CA ASP A 174 14.26 13.65 6.79
C ASP A 174 14.52 15.01 7.42
N LYS A 175 13.48 15.62 8.00
CA LYS A 175 13.68 16.76 8.89
C LYS A 175 13.90 16.25 10.30
N LYS A 176 15.13 16.34 10.80
CA LYS A 176 15.42 16.15 12.23
C LYS A 176 14.81 17.34 13.00
N ILE A 177 13.94 17.04 13.95
CA ILE A 177 13.26 18.04 14.78
C ILE A 177 13.67 17.98 16.25
N GLY A 178 14.42 16.96 16.64
CA GLY A 178 15.04 16.82 17.94
C GLY A 178 15.93 15.58 18.04
N PRO A 179 16.53 15.33 19.21
CA PRO A 179 17.22 14.07 19.50
C PRO A 179 16.27 12.89 19.30
N HIS A 180 16.66 11.91 18.46
CA HIS A 180 15.81 10.76 18.13
C HIS A 180 14.39 11.13 17.70
N HIS A 181 14.20 12.29 17.07
CA HIS A 181 12.90 12.74 16.60
C HIS A 181 13.02 13.32 15.21
N TYR A 182 12.45 12.58 14.27
CA TYR A 182 12.42 12.90 12.85
C TYR A 182 10.97 13.02 12.41
N ARG A 183 10.73 13.86 11.40
CA ARG A 183 9.40 14.11 10.85
C ARG A 183 9.42 14.10 9.33
N LEU A 184 8.43 13.40 8.76
CA LEU A 184 7.99 13.56 7.39
C LEU A 184 6.73 14.41 7.36
N THR A 185 6.71 15.40 6.48
CA THR A 185 5.50 16.14 6.13
C THR A 185 5.09 15.73 4.72
N ILE A 186 3.97 15.04 4.61
CA ILE A 186 3.39 14.62 3.33
C ILE A 186 2.21 15.54 3.03
N LYS A 187 2.22 16.26 1.92
CA LYS A 187 1.09 17.10 1.49
C LYS A 187 0.46 16.49 0.24
N GLN A 188 -0.80 16.12 0.31
CA GLN A 188 -1.59 15.75 -0.86
C GLN A 188 -1.92 17.00 -1.67
N LEU A 189 -1.72 16.91 -2.98
CA LEU A 189 -2.01 17.95 -3.96
C LEU A 189 -3.24 17.55 -4.78
N GLY A 190 -3.22 17.79 -6.09
CA GLY A 190 -4.27 17.43 -7.01
C GLY A 190 -4.13 16.02 -7.59
N ARG A 191 -5.25 15.53 -8.11
CA ARG A 191 -5.29 14.35 -8.99
C ARG A 191 -4.92 14.77 -10.41
N GLN A 192 -4.29 13.87 -11.15
CA GLN A 192 -3.82 14.04 -12.51
C GLN A 192 -4.27 12.83 -13.33
N TYR A 193 -4.35 13.05 -14.64
CA TYR A 193 -4.71 12.06 -15.64
C TYR A 193 -3.83 12.29 -16.87
N GLN A 194 -3.36 11.22 -17.48
CA GLN A 194 -2.58 11.31 -18.72
C GLN A 194 -2.78 10.04 -19.54
N ASN A 195 -2.96 10.23 -20.84
CA ASN A 195 -2.92 9.17 -21.82
C ASN A 195 -1.51 9.11 -22.41
N TYR A 196 -1.02 7.91 -22.65
CA TYR A 196 0.24 7.64 -23.32
C TYR A 196 -0.07 6.90 -24.61
N THR A 197 0.25 7.52 -25.73
CA THR A 197 0.16 6.93 -27.06
C THR A 197 1.37 6.01 -27.28
N PRO A 198 1.18 4.80 -27.84
CA PRO A 198 2.28 3.91 -28.17
C PRO A 198 3.18 4.50 -29.28
N ILE A 199 4.39 3.94 -29.40
CA ILE A 199 5.33 4.27 -30.49
C ILE A 199 4.96 3.50 -31.79
N ASP A 200 4.06 2.49 -31.73
CA ASP A 200 3.79 1.54 -32.82
C ASP A 200 2.31 1.35 -33.24
N ASP A 201 1.41 2.29 -32.91
CA ASP A 201 -0.03 2.27 -33.28
C ASP A 201 -0.86 1.09 -32.72
N THR A 202 -0.38 0.35 -31.71
CA THR A 202 -1.22 -0.57 -30.94
C THR A 202 -1.08 -0.41 -29.42
N TYR A 203 -2.23 -0.18 -28.74
CA TYR A 203 -2.49 -0.06 -27.30
C TYR A 203 -2.32 1.33 -26.63
N ASP A 204 -3.46 1.98 -26.33
CA ASP A 204 -3.55 3.18 -25.49
C ASP A 204 -3.41 2.84 -23.99
N THR A 205 -2.54 3.58 -23.29
CA THR A 205 -2.39 3.50 -21.83
C THR A 205 -2.96 4.75 -21.18
N ALA A 206 -3.89 4.62 -20.24
CA ALA A 206 -4.37 5.73 -19.44
C ALA A 206 -3.93 5.60 -17.99
N ALA A 207 -3.34 6.67 -17.47
CA ALA A 207 -2.89 6.75 -16.09
C ALA A 207 -3.68 7.79 -15.30
N SER A 208 -3.94 7.47 -14.03
CA SER A 208 -4.46 8.41 -13.05
C SER A 208 -3.67 8.32 -11.76
N TRP A 209 -3.24 9.48 -11.25
CA TRP A 209 -2.50 9.55 -9.99
C TRP A 209 -2.84 10.78 -9.18
N THR A 210 -2.54 10.73 -7.90
CA THR A 210 -2.55 11.88 -7.01
C THR A 210 -1.12 12.31 -6.76
N ASN A 211 -0.85 13.61 -6.88
CA ASN A 211 0.44 14.19 -6.55
C ASN A 211 0.54 14.49 -5.06
N PHE A 212 1.75 14.36 -4.54
CA PHE A 212 2.11 14.62 -3.17
C PHE A 212 3.45 15.37 -3.12
N THR A 213 3.72 16.03 -2.01
CA THR A 213 5.09 16.38 -1.63
C THR A 213 5.47 15.69 -0.33
N ILE A 214 6.69 15.20 -0.23
CA ILE A 214 7.30 14.72 1.01
C ILE A 214 8.49 15.63 1.31
N ASN A 215 8.40 16.44 2.37
CA ASN A 215 9.44 17.42 2.71
C ASN A 215 9.92 18.23 1.48
N THR A 216 8.96 18.79 0.72
CA THR A 216 9.12 19.54 -0.54
C THR A 216 9.49 18.76 -1.80
N LYS A 217 9.90 17.49 -1.70
CA LYS A 217 10.18 16.65 -2.88
C LYS A 217 8.90 16.09 -3.50
N PRO A 218 8.79 16.00 -4.83
CA PRO A 218 7.58 15.50 -5.49
C PRO A 218 7.46 13.98 -5.40
N TYR A 219 6.25 13.52 -5.11
CA TYR A 219 5.86 12.12 -5.11
C TYR A 219 4.47 11.97 -5.77
N PHE A 220 4.14 10.77 -6.20
CA PHE A 220 2.82 10.44 -6.72
C PHE A 220 2.38 9.04 -6.31
N SER A 221 1.07 8.82 -6.28
CA SER A 221 0.47 7.48 -6.10
C SER A 221 -0.74 7.34 -6.99
N GLY A 222 -0.85 6.20 -7.67
CA GLY A 222 -1.87 6.00 -8.68
C GLY A 222 -1.60 4.75 -9.48
N PHE A 223 -2.43 4.58 -10.49
CA PHE A 223 -2.46 3.43 -11.38
C PHE A 223 -2.44 3.88 -12.83
N ALA A 224 -2.00 3.01 -13.73
CA ALA A 224 -2.32 3.09 -15.14
C ALA A 224 -2.80 1.76 -15.66
N ASP A 225 -3.80 1.86 -16.52
CA ASP A 225 -4.41 0.75 -17.23
C ASP A 225 -3.94 0.79 -18.68
N TRP A 226 -3.73 -0.39 -19.26
CA TRP A 226 -3.37 -0.55 -20.65
C TRP A 226 -4.35 -1.52 -21.30
N GLY A 227 -4.41 -1.51 -22.63
CA GLY A 227 -5.45 -2.26 -23.33
C GLY A 227 -6.81 -1.58 -23.19
N LEU A 228 -6.84 -0.26 -23.32
CA LEU A 228 -8.08 0.44 -23.60
C LEU A 228 -8.46 0.12 -25.05
N ASP A 229 -9.18 -0.98 -25.24
CA ASP A 229 -9.92 -1.30 -26.47
C ASP A 229 -11.22 -0.48 -26.53
#